data_AF-A0A0F4IRT8-F1
#
_entry.id   AF-A0A0F4IRT8-F1
#
_cell.length_a   1.000
_cell.length_b   1.000
_cell.length_c   1.000
_cell.angle_alpha   90.00
_cell.angle_beta   90.00
_cell.angle_gamma   90.00
#
_symmetry.space_group_name_H-M   'P 1'
#
loop_
_entity.id
_entity.type
_entity.pdbx_description
1 polymer ?
#
loop_
_entity_poly.entity_id
_entity_poly.type
_entity_poly.pdbx_seq_one_letter_code
_entity_poly.pdbx_strand_id
1 'polypeptide(L)'
;YGTPRLVERLNEDWYALAVASGLFDERREFLVQLPQGTRTHDAAVRQLHGGRVVAPWLWTRVRLLEHWDVMGRGAASAFLGIRAGHPGFGMMALDGGVYLACSTGERGVDVLAVPRPDRSENVLRHLEEIVLRDSPHVGREYKDRIAGWLRGRSPAPPGAPER
;
A
#
# COMPACT_ATOMS: atom_id res chain seq x y z
N TYR A 1 -9.07 -13.45 16.64
CA TYR A 1 -10.31 -12.68 16.89
C TYR A 1 -11.48 -13.44 16.31
N GLY A 2 -12.49 -13.77 17.12
CA GLY A 2 -13.72 -14.47 16.70
C GLY A 2 -14.84 -13.48 16.34
N THR A 3 -14.51 -12.45 15.55
CA THR A 3 -15.45 -11.38 15.21
C THR A 3 -16.42 -11.87 14.12
N PRO A 4 -17.73 -11.96 14.38
CA PRO A 4 -18.70 -12.30 13.35
C PRO A 4 -18.65 -11.27 12.22
N ARG A 5 -18.72 -11.74 10.97
CA ARG A 5 -18.75 -10.87 9.77
C ARG A 5 -17.51 -9.98 9.64
N LEU A 6 -16.35 -10.43 10.14
CA LEU A 6 -15.09 -9.68 10.12
C LEU A 6 -14.74 -9.12 8.73
N VAL A 7 -14.79 -9.96 7.70
CA VAL A 7 -14.43 -9.58 6.33
C VAL A 7 -15.31 -8.44 5.80
N GLU A 8 -16.60 -8.51 6.08
CA GLU A 8 -17.57 -7.52 5.62
C GLU A 8 -17.32 -6.18 6.31
N ARG A 9 -17.13 -6.19 7.64
CA ARG A 9 -16.77 -4.99 8.41
C ARG A 9 -15.45 -4.37 7.93
N LEU A 10 -14.42 -5.20 7.71
CA LEU A 10 -13.13 -4.70 7.22
C LEU A 10 -13.25 -4.09 5.83
N ASN A 11 -14.06 -4.67 4.94
CA ASN A 11 -14.34 -4.08 3.63
C ASN A 11 -15.06 -2.72 3.77
N GLU A 12 -16.08 -2.63 4.62
CA GLU A 12 -16.81 -1.39 4.91
C GLU A 12 -15.87 -0.31 5.47
N ASP A 13 -15.10 -0.63 6.50
CA ASP A 13 -14.17 0.28 7.17
C ASP A 13 -13.07 0.76 6.21
N TRP A 14 -12.49 -0.17 5.43
CA TRP A 14 -11.50 0.17 4.42
C TRP A 14 -12.05 1.12 3.36
N TYR A 15 -13.25 0.83 2.83
CA TYR A 15 -13.84 1.64 1.78
C TYR A 15 -14.23 3.02 2.29
N ALA A 16 -14.84 3.09 3.49
CA ALA A 16 -15.19 4.35 4.12
C ALA A 16 -13.94 5.23 4.33
N LEU A 17 -12.85 4.65 4.85
CA LEU A 17 -11.60 5.37 5.06
C LEU A 17 -10.94 5.79 3.74
N ALA A 18 -10.92 4.91 2.73
CA ALA A 18 -10.36 5.19 1.41
C ALA A 18 -11.09 6.37 0.72
N VAL A 19 -12.42 6.39 0.81
CA VAL A 19 -13.22 7.51 0.29
C VAL A 19 -12.97 8.78 1.10
N ALA A 20 -13.05 8.71 2.43
CA ALA A 20 -12.91 9.88 3.29
C ALA A 20 -11.52 10.54 3.20
N SER A 21 -10.48 9.74 2.95
CA SER A 21 -9.11 10.24 2.79
C SER A 21 -8.81 10.74 1.37
N GLY A 22 -9.60 10.38 0.36
CA GLY A 22 -9.35 10.74 -1.04
C GLY A 22 -8.35 9.81 -1.74
N LEU A 23 -8.37 8.51 -1.44
CA LEU A 23 -7.50 7.53 -2.10
C LEU A 23 -7.79 7.41 -3.61
N PHE A 24 -9.06 7.54 -3.99
CA PHE A 24 -9.56 7.32 -5.34
C PHE A 24 -9.60 8.63 -6.13
N ASP A 25 -9.18 8.58 -7.40
CA ASP A 25 -9.54 9.63 -8.36
C ASP A 25 -11.01 9.50 -8.82
N GLU A 26 -11.45 10.41 -9.69
CA GLU A 26 -12.82 10.42 -10.25
C GLU A 26 -13.20 9.10 -10.96
N ARG A 27 -12.21 8.35 -11.46
CA ARG A 27 -12.38 7.07 -12.16
C ARG A 27 -12.24 5.86 -11.21
N ARG A 28 -12.07 6.10 -9.91
CA ARG A 28 -11.75 5.11 -8.88
C ARG A 28 -10.41 4.42 -9.11
N GLU A 29 -9.46 5.13 -9.69
CA GLU A 29 -8.10 4.66 -9.97
C GLU A 29 -7.13 5.12 -8.88
N PHE A 30 -6.19 4.24 -8.55
CA PHE A 30 -5.20 4.42 -7.49
C PHE A 30 -4.04 3.44 -7.67
N LEU A 31 -3.01 3.54 -6.83
CA LEU A 31 -1.86 2.63 -6.82
C LEU A 31 -2.02 1.58 -5.73
N VAL A 32 -1.66 0.33 -6.04
CA VAL A 32 -1.54 -0.77 -5.08
C VAL A 32 -0.15 -1.36 -5.18
N GLN A 33 0.43 -1.70 -4.03
CA GLN A 33 1.71 -2.38 -3.98
C GLN A 33 1.51 -3.87 -4.31
N LEU A 34 2.13 -4.34 -5.40
CA LEU A 34 2.05 -5.74 -5.85
C LEU A 34 3.45 -6.30 -6.16
N PRO A 35 3.70 -7.62 -5.96
CA PRO A 35 4.99 -8.23 -6.30
C PRO A 35 5.23 -8.23 -7.82
N GLN A 36 6.43 -7.81 -8.24
CA GLN A 36 6.81 -7.74 -9.66
C GLN A 36 6.73 -9.11 -10.33
N GLY A 37 6.12 -9.17 -11.51
CA GLY A 37 6.10 -10.38 -12.35
C GLY A 37 5.15 -11.47 -11.86
N THR A 38 4.57 -11.33 -10.66
CA THR A 38 3.61 -12.27 -10.11
C THR A 38 2.23 -11.94 -10.64
N ARG A 39 1.75 -12.75 -11.59
CA ARG A 39 0.45 -12.55 -12.26
C ARG A 39 -0.63 -13.55 -11.83
N THR A 40 -0.26 -14.57 -11.05
CA THR A 40 -1.18 -15.61 -10.60
C THR A 40 -1.00 -15.92 -9.11
N HIS A 41 -2.09 -16.38 -8.47
CA HIS A 41 -2.08 -16.79 -7.07
C HIS A 41 -1.01 -17.87 -6.79
N ASP A 42 -0.92 -18.89 -7.65
CA ASP A 42 0.08 -19.96 -7.52
C ASP A 42 1.51 -19.43 -7.54
N ALA A 43 1.80 -18.44 -8.39
CA ALA A 43 3.11 -17.80 -8.43
C ALA A 43 3.41 -17.05 -7.12
N ALA A 44 2.41 -16.34 -6.57
CA ALA A 44 2.53 -15.63 -5.31
C ALA A 44 2.78 -16.59 -4.13
N VAL A 45 2.03 -17.70 -4.06
CA VAL A 45 2.20 -18.72 -3.01
C VAL A 45 3.58 -19.38 -3.09
N ARG A 46 4.06 -19.73 -4.28
CA ARG A 46 5.42 -20.28 -4.46
C ARG A 46 6.50 -19.30 -4.03
N GLN A 47 6.30 -18.00 -4.27
CA GLN A 47 7.24 -16.97 -3.83
C GLN A 47 7.29 -16.84 -2.31
N LEU A 48 6.13 -16.92 -1.63
CA LEU A 48 6.05 -16.88 -0.17
C LEU A 48 6.78 -18.05 0.50
N HIS A 49 6.70 -19.25 -0.08
CA HIS A 49 7.29 -20.48 0.50
C HIS A 49 8.66 -20.86 -0.07
N GLY A 50 9.10 -20.25 -1.17
CA GLY A 50 10.19 -20.76 -2.01
C GLY A 50 11.61 -20.35 -1.59
N GLY A 51 11.79 -19.57 -0.51
CA GLY A 51 13.10 -19.17 0.02
C GLY A 51 14.02 -18.39 -0.94
N ARG A 52 13.54 -18.07 -2.15
CA ARG A 52 14.26 -17.30 -3.18
C ARG A 52 13.95 -15.81 -3.08
N VAL A 53 14.85 -15.02 -3.66
CA VAL A 53 14.77 -13.55 -3.82
C VAL A 53 13.31 -13.13 -4.02
N VAL A 54 12.75 -12.45 -3.02
CA VAL A 54 11.41 -11.89 -3.09
C VAL A 54 11.39 -10.92 -4.26
N ALA A 55 10.55 -11.17 -5.26
CA ALA A 55 10.36 -10.24 -6.36
C ALA A 55 10.05 -8.86 -5.79
N PRO A 56 10.70 -7.80 -6.28
CA PRO A 56 10.52 -6.46 -5.73
C PRO A 56 9.06 -6.04 -5.84
N TRP A 57 8.60 -5.29 -4.85
CA TRP A 57 7.25 -4.74 -4.86
C TRP A 57 7.17 -3.49 -5.74
N LEU A 58 6.13 -3.40 -6.57
CA LEU A 58 5.88 -2.30 -7.48
C LEU A 58 4.54 -1.63 -7.19
N TRP A 59 4.51 -0.31 -7.35
CA TRP A 59 3.27 0.46 -7.40
C TRP A 59 2.58 0.20 -8.74
N THR A 60 1.42 -0.43 -8.68
CA THR A 60 0.62 -0.80 -9.86
C THR A 60 -0.65 0.02 -9.87
N ARG A 61 -0.89 0.75 -10.97
CA ARG A 61 -2.17 1.45 -11.18
C ARG A 61 -3.28 0.44 -11.38
N VAL A 62 -4.33 0.56 -10.58
CA VAL A 62 -5.53 -0.27 -10.64
C VAL A 62 -6.78 0.61 -10.63
N ARG A 63 -7.93 0.02 -10.95
CA ARG A 63 -9.24 0.66 -10.84
C ARG A 63 -10.14 -0.18 -9.96
N LEU A 64 -10.79 0.44 -8.97
CA LEU A 64 -11.79 -0.24 -8.16
C LEU A 64 -13.05 -0.50 -9.00
N LEU A 65 -13.46 -1.76 -9.08
CA LEU A 65 -14.68 -2.16 -9.77
C LEU A 65 -15.92 -1.83 -8.91
N GLU A 66 -17.12 -1.90 -9.51
CA GLU A 66 -18.37 -1.75 -8.75
C GLU A 66 -18.56 -2.84 -7.70
N HIS A 67 -18.18 -4.07 -8.06
CA HIS A 67 -18.19 -5.22 -7.17
C HIS A 67 -16.75 -5.55 -6.78
N TRP A 68 -16.46 -5.45 -5.49
CA TRP A 68 -15.12 -5.64 -4.94
C TRP A 68 -15.19 -6.40 -3.61
N ASP A 69 -14.10 -7.11 -3.30
CA ASP A 69 -13.90 -7.80 -2.02
C ASP A 69 -12.40 -7.82 -1.72
N VAL A 70 -11.91 -6.71 -1.15
CA VAL A 70 -10.48 -6.46 -0.93
C VAL A 70 -9.99 -7.23 0.29
N MET A 71 -10.78 -7.23 1.37
CA MET A 71 -10.41 -7.84 2.65
C MET A 71 -10.74 -9.33 2.73
N GLY A 72 -11.57 -9.85 1.82
CA GLY A 72 -11.88 -11.28 1.69
C GLY A 72 -11.05 -11.94 0.60
N ARG A 73 -11.60 -12.06 -0.61
CA ARG A 73 -10.95 -12.69 -1.78
C ARG A 73 -9.63 -12.02 -2.15
N GLY A 74 -9.55 -10.69 -2.07
CA GLY A 74 -8.31 -9.95 -2.27
C GLY A 74 -7.23 -10.40 -1.28
N ALA A 75 -7.51 -10.35 0.02
CA ALA A 75 -6.57 -10.80 1.05
C ALA A 75 -6.21 -12.29 0.96
N ALA A 76 -7.13 -13.14 0.45
CA ALA A 76 -6.87 -14.56 0.22
C ALA A 76 -6.02 -14.86 -1.02
N SER A 77 -5.82 -13.89 -1.92
CA SER A 77 -5.17 -14.09 -3.21
C SER A 77 -3.63 -14.20 -3.16
N ALA A 78 -3.02 -14.13 -1.97
CA ALA A 78 -1.57 -14.00 -1.75
C ALA A 78 -0.94 -12.69 -2.26
N PHE A 79 -1.71 -11.82 -2.93
CA PHE A 79 -1.26 -10.48 -3.35
C PHE A 79 -1.52 -9.41 -2.29
N LEU A 80 -2.68 -9.48 -1.64
CA LEU A 80 -3.16 -8.47 -0.69
C LEU A 80 -3.25 -9.05 0.73
N GLY A 81 -2.57 -10.16 1.02
CA GLY A 81 -2.66 -10.79 2.32
C GLY A 81 -2.32 -12.26 2.28
N ILE A 82 -2.55 -12.94 3.39
CA ILE A 82 -2.23 -14.37 3.56
C ILE A 82 -3.51 -15.22 3.50
N ARG A 83 -4.64 -14.69 3.99
CA ARG A 83 -5.97 -15.31 3.96
C ARG A 83 -7.06 -14.25 4.12
N ALA A 84 -8.32 -14.63 3.90
CA ALA A 84 -9.45 -13.74 4.14
C ALA A 84 -9.42 -13.15 5.56
N GLY A 85 -9.66 -11.84 5.65
CA GLY A 85 -9.58 -11.05 6.89
C GLY A 85 -8.16 -10.86 7.44
N HIS A 86 -7.12 -11.21 6.67
CA HIS A 86 -5.72 -11.06 7.06
C HIS A 86 -4.95 -10.30 5.97
N PRO A 87 -5.25 -9.00 5.77
CA PRO A 87 -4.61 -8.19 4.76
C PRO A 87 -3.13 -7.87 5.08
N GLY A 88 -2.39 -7.56 4.03
CA GLY A 88 -1.01 -7.07 4.11
C GLY A 88 -0.61 -6.40 2.81
N PHE A 89 -0.85 -5.09 2.68
CA PHE A 89 -0.54 -4.30 1.48
C PHE A 89 -0.58 -2.80 1.73
N GLY A 90 0.08 -2.05 0.86
CA GLY A 90 -0.03 -0.59 0.78
C GLY A 90 -0.78 -0.13 -0.47
N MET A 91 -1.43 1.01 -0.36
CA MET A 91 -2.15 1.71 -1.42
C MET A 91 -1.77 3.20 -1.40
N MET A 92 -1.89 3.86 -2.55
CA MET A 92 -1.57 5.28 -2.66
C MET A 92 -2.46 5.96 -3.70
N ALA A 93 -2.87 7.21 -3.44
CA ALA A 93 -3.54 8.04 -4.45
C ALA A 93 -2.60 8.29 -5.64
N LEU A 94 -3.13 8.49 -6.85
CA LEU A 94 -2.31 8.68 -8.05
C LEU A 94 -1.42 9.93 -7.98
N ASP A 95 -1.86 10.95 -7.26
CA ASP A 95 -1.12 12.19 -7.00
C ASP A 95 -0.14 12.07 -5.81
N GLY A 96 -0.10 10.90 -5.15
CA GLY A 96 0.72 10.65 -3.96
C GLY A 96 0.22 11.36 -2.69
N GLY A 97 -0.95 12.00 -2.72
CA GLY A 97 -1.49 12.79 -1.63
C GLY A 97 -1.97 11.98 -0.42
N VAL A 98 -2.17 10.67 -0.60
CA VAL A 98 -2.64 9.74 0.44
C VAL A 98 -1.87 8.44 0.34
N TYR A 99 -1.41 7.94 1.48
CA TYR A 99 -0.94 6.57 1.62
C TYR A 99 -1.88 5.82 2.56
N LEU A 100 -2.37 4.66 2.15
CA LEU A 100 -3.22 3.79 2.98
C LEU A 100 -2.51 2.44 3.15
N ALA A 101 -2.41 1.95 4.38
CA ALA A 101 -1.86 0.62 4.66
C ALA A 101 -2.87 -0.24 5.40
N CYS A 102 -2.87 -1.51 5.03
CA CYS A 102 -3.62 -2.56 5.69
C CYS A 102 -2.62 -3.60 6.20
N SER A 103 -2.63 -3.87 7.50
CA SER A 103 -1.75 -4.84 8.12
C SER A 103 -2.49 -5.72 9.11
N THR A 104 -2.06 -6.97 9.20
CA THR A 104 -2.55 -7.89 10.22
C THR A 104 -1.47 -8.11 11.25
N GLY A 105 -1.76 -7.72 12.50
CA GLY A 105 -0.91 -7.96 13.65
C GLY A 105 -1.43 -9.07 14.54
N GLU A 106 -0.71 -9.34 15.63
CA GLU A 106 -1.15 -10.31 16.63
C GLU A 106 -2.52 -9.95 17.19
N ARG A 107 -2.79 -8.64 17.37
CA ARG A 107 -3.97 -8.05 18.04
C ARG A 107 -5.16 -7.76 17.15
N GLY A 108 -5.03 -7.88 15.83
CA GLY A 108 -6.12 -7.57 14.91
C GLY A 108 -5.64 -7.14 13.54
N VAL A 109 -6.53 -6.45 12.84
CA VAL A 109 -6.25 -5.83 11.54
C VAL A 109 -6.26 -4.33 11.73
N ASP A 110 -5.20 -3.69 11.27
CA ASP A 110 -5.07 -2.24 11.25
C ASP A 110 -5.28 -1.74 9.83
N VAL A 111 -6.13 -0.73 9.68
CA VAL A 111 -6.33 0.01 8.44
C VAL A 111 -6.05 1.48 8.75
N LEU A 112 -4.99 2.02 8.15
CA LEU A 112 -4.50 3.37 8.44
C LEU A 112 -4.34 4.18 7.16
N ALA A 113 -4.78 5.43 7.19
CA ALA A 113 -4.59 6.37 6.11
C ALA A 113 -3.74 7.55 6.60
N VAL A 114 -2.72 7.89 5.83
CA VAL A 114 -1.82 9.01 6.07
C VAL A 114 -2.02 10.02 4.93
N PRO A 115 -2.79 11.10 5.16
CA PRO A 115 -2.87 12.20 4.21
C PRO A 115 -1.56 12.99 4.22
N ARG A 116 -1.18 13.51 3.06
CA ARG A 116 0.06 14.27 2.84
C ARG A 116 1.27 13.58 3.50
N PRO A 117 1.59 12.33 3.10
CA PRO A 117 2.72 11.61 3.68
C PRO A 117 4.06 12.34 3.48
N ASP A 118 4.14 13.22 2.47
CA ASP A 118 5.24 14.16 2.24
C ASP A 118 5.47 15.17 3.37
N ARG A 119 4.46 15.41 4.22
CA ARG A 119 4.49 16.36 5.34
C ARG A 119 4.57 15.69 6.71
N SER A 120 4.52 14.37 6.78
CA SER A 120 4.53 13.63 8.05
C SER A 120 5.96 13.32 8.50
N GLU A 121 6.48 14.05 9.48
CA GLU A 121 7.87 13.88 9.98
C GLU A 121 8.23 12.44 10.33
N ASN A 122 7.30 11.67 10.91
CA ASN A 122 7.52 10.26 11.24
C ASN A 122 7.69 9.40 9.98
N VAL A 123 6.92 9.68 8.92
CA VAL A 123 7.08 9.01 7.62
C VAL A 123 8.40 9.41 6.97
N LEU A 124 8.77 10.70 7.01
CA LEU A 124 10.04 11.16 6.43
C LEU A 124 11.23 10.48 7.12
N ARG A 125 11.23 10.46 8.45
CA ARG A 125 12.26 9.81 9.26
C ARG A 125 12.35 8.32 8.99
N HIS A 126 11.22 7.63 8.92
CA HIS A 126 11.19 6.19 8.61
C HIS A 126 11.79 5.89 7.23
N LEU A 127 11.50 6.72 6.23
CA LEU A 127 12.06 6.56 4.88
C LEU A 127 13.56 6.87 4.83
N GLU A 128 14.02 7.88 5.57
CA GLU A 128 15.45 8.17 5.75
C GLU A 128 16.18 7.00 6.41
N GLU A 129 15.60 6.40 7.45
CA GLU A 129 16.14 5.21 8.11
C GLU A 129 16.27 4.02 7.14
N ILE A 130 15.29 3.81 6.26
CA ILE A 130 15.34 2.75 5.23
C ILE A 130 16.52 2.97 4.27
N VAL A 131 16.78 4.22 3.87
CA VAL A 131 17.89 4.55 2.96
C VAL A 131 19.23 4.34 3.66
N LEU A 132 19.35 4.79 4.91
CA LEU A 132 20.60 4.79 5.67
C LEU A 132 20.96 3.41 6.23
N ARG A 133 19.99 2.57 6.59
CA ARG A 133 20.26 1.25 7.19
C ARG A 133 20.55 0.21 6.12
N ASP A 134 21.64 -0.54 6.27
CA ASP A 134 21.84 -1.77 5.51
C ASP A 134 20.96 -2.89 6.04
N SER A 135 19.94 -3.23 5.24
CA SER A 135 19.04 -4.35 5.49
C SER A 135 19.12 -5.32 4.31
N PRO A 136 19.36 -6.62 4.54
CA PRO A 136 19.37 -7.62 3.48
C PRO A 136 17.99 -7.84 2.84
N HIS A 137 16.93 -7.28 3.44
CA HIS A 137 15.55 -7.41 2.97
C HIS A 137 15.10 -6.24 2.08
N VAL A 138 15.94 -5.22 1.92
CA VAL A 138 15.61 -3.99 1.19
C VAL A 138 16.61 -3.80 0.05
N GLY A 139 16.16 -4.07 -1.18
CA GLY A 139 17.01 -4.00 -2.36
C GLY A 139 17.52 -2.58 -2.67
N ARG A 140 18.71 -2.50 -3.30
CA ARG A 140 19.36 -1.22 -3.68
C ARG A 140 18.45 -0.33 -4.53
N GLU A 141 17.77 -0.91 -5.52
CA GLU A 141 16.84 -0.18 -6.39
C GLU A 141 15.70 0.49 -5.60
N TYR A 142 15.17 -0.19 -4.58
CA TYR A 142 14.13 0.36 -3.72
C TYR A 142 14.66 1.52 -2.87
N LYS A 143 15.88 1.39 -2.30
CA LYS A 143 16.56 2.49 -1.59
C LYS A 143 16.82 3.68 -2.49
N ASP A 144 17.32 3.47 -3.70
CA ASP A 144 17.64 4.53 -4.66
C ASP A 144 16.37 5.33 -5.06
N ARG A 145 15.24 4.64 -5.22
CA ARG A 145 13.93 5.27 -5.47
C ARG A 145 13.47 6.12 -4.28
N ILE A 146 13.58 5.62 -3.05
CA ILE A 146 13.24 6.40 -1.84
C ILE A 146 14.16 7.63 -1.72
N ALA A 147 15.47 7.46 -1.94
CA ALA A 147 16.43 8.55 -1.89
C ALA A 147 16.20 9.60 -2.99
N GLY A 148 15.78 9.17 -4.19
CA GLY A 148 15.36 10.08 -5.26
C GLY A 148 14.12 10.88 -4.87
N TRP A 149 13.10 10.23 -4.31
CA TRP A 149 11.87 10.89 -3.86
C TRP A 149 12.12 11.87 -2.70
N LEU A 150 12.91 11.48 -1.70
CA LEU A 150 13.33 12.34 -0.58
C LEU A 150 13.99 13.64 -1.06
N ARG A 151 14.85 13.55 -2.08
CA ARG A 151 15.53 14.72 -2.69
C ARG A 151 14.62 15.56 -3.56
N GLY A 152 13.64 14.94 -4.22
CA GLY A 152 12.72 15.57 -5.17
C GLY A 152 11.52 16.30 -4.53
N ARG A 153 11.42 16.36 -3.20
CA ARG A 153 10.31 17.00 -2.46
C ARG A 153 10.26 18.53 -2.58
N SER A 154 10.61 19.11 -3.73
CA SER A 154 10.38 20.54 -3.95
C SER A 154 8.93 20.87 -3.57
N PRO A 155 8.69 21.72 -2.57
CA PRO A 155 7.36 22.25 -2.36
C PRO A 155 6.96 22.95 -3.66
N ALA A 156 5.72 22.78 -4.12
CA ALA A 156 5.18 23.70 -5.11
C ALA A 156 5.47 25.13 -4.61
N PRO A 157 6.06 26.01 -5.44
CA PRO A 157 6.32 27.37 -5.00
C PRO A 157 4.99 28.00 -4.57
N PRO A 158 4.93 28.70 -3.42
CA PRO A 158 3.74 29.45 -3.06
C PRO A 158 3.55 30.57 -4.08
N GLY A 159 2.59 30.41 -4.99
CA GLY A 159 2.13 31.50 -5.87
C GLY A 159 2.05 31.19 -7.37
N ALA A 160 1.27 30.18 -7.77
CA ALA A 160 0.73 30.16 -9.13
C ALA A 160 -0.76 30.53 -9.05
N PRO A 161 -1.19 31.67 -9.63
CA PRO A 161 -2.60 32.07 -9.63
C PRO A 161 -3.40 31.19 -10.60
N GLU A 162 -4.66 30.95 -10.25
CA GLU A 162 -5.66 30.37 -11.14
C GLU A 162 -5.80 31.21 -12.41
N ARG A 163 -5.87 30.52 -13.56
CA ARG A 163 -6.45 31.03 -14.81
C ARG A 163 -7.33 29.97 -15.41
#